data_AF-A0A9X7PDG1-F1
#
_entry.id   AF-A0A9X7PDG1-F1
#
_cell.length_a   1.000
_cell.length_b   1.000
_cell.length_c   1.000
_cell.angle_alpha   90.00
_cell.angle_beta   90.00
_cell.angle_gamma   90.00
#
_symmetry.space_group_name_H-M   'P 1'
#
loop_
_entity.id
_entity.type
_entity.pdbx_description
1 polymer ?
#
loop_
_entity_poly.entity_id
_entity_poly.type
_entity_poly.pdbx_seq_one_letter_code
_entity_poly.pdbx_strand_id
1 'polypeptide(L)'
;MQLNPDALEIAKVLDNERDNGIVRGTLHGIPFLVKDTIATKDRMETTAGSWALLGSVVQHDAHVVHNLREAGAVLLGKTTLTEWADMRSNDRSSGYSARGGQCRNPYNLTVSPQGSSSGSAAAVAAN
;
A
#
# COMPACT_ATOMS: atom_id res chain seq x y z
N MET A 1 -7.44 -2.54 4.00
CA MET A 1 -6.75 -2.79 2.72
C MET A 1 -7.61 -2.20 1.62
N GLN A 2 -7.00 -1.48 0.68
CA GLN A 2 -7.74 -0.76 -0.37
C GLN A 2 -6.96 -0.85 -1.67
N LEU A 3 -7.64 -1.17 -2.77
CA LEU A 3 -7.05 -1.15 -4.10
C LEU A 3 -7.16 0.25 -4.71
N ASN A 4 -6.17 0.63 -5.51
CA ASN A 4 -6.23 1.87 -6.28
C ASN A 4 -7.18 1.66 -7.47
N PRO A 5 -8.33 2.37 -7.52
CA PRO A 5 -9.29 2.19 -8.62
C PRO A 5 -8.72 2.61 -9.98
N ASP A 6 -7.68 3.44 -9.99
CA ASP A 6 -7.09 3.99 -11.21
C ASP A 6 -5.84 3.21 -11.67
N ALA A 7 -5.43 2.15 -10.95
CA ALA A 7 -4.18 1.42 -11.21
C ALA A 7 -4.07 0.89 -12.65
N LEU A 8 -5.16 0.31 -13.18
CA LEU A 8 -5.16 -0.23 -14.55
C LEU A 8 -5.07 0.88 -15.60
N GLU A 9 -5.67 2.03 -15.35
CA GLU A 9 -5.59 3.17 -16.28
C GLU A 9 -4.19 3.78 -16.26
N ILE A 10 -3.60 3.94 -15.08
CA ILE A 10 -2.21 4.38 -14.93
C ILE A 10 -1.25 3.41 -15.65
N ALA A 11 -1.45 2.09 -15.51
CA ALA A 11 -0.64 1.09 -16.19
C ALA A 11 -0.73 1.23 -17.72
N LYS A 12 -1.94 1.38 -18.29
CA LYS A 12 -2.13 1.59 -19.73
C LYS A 12 -1.44 2.84 -20.25
N VAL A 13 -1.47 3.94 -19.49
CA VAL A 13 -0.74 5.18 -19.85
C VAL A 13 0.76 4.91 -19.93
N LEU A 14 1.32 4.18 -18.97
CA LEU A 14 2.74 3.84 -18.96
C LEU A 14 3.11 2.82 -20.06
N ASP A 15 2.23 1.90 -20.40
CA ASP A 15 2.42 1.00 -21.55
C ASP A 15 2.46 1.80 -22.85
N ASN A 16 1.53 2.73 -23.06
CA ASN A 16 1.54 3.62 -24.22
C ASN A 16 2.81 4.48 -24.28
N GLU A 17 3.30 5.01 -23.14
CA GLU A 17 4.57 5.72 -23.10
C GLU A 17 5.73 4.83 -23.57
N ARG A 18 5.80 3.60 -23.07
CA ARG A 18 6.82 2.62 -23.44
C ARG A 18 6.78 2.30 -24.93
N ASP A 19 5.59 2.10 -25.50
CA ASP A 19 5.40 1.83 -26.93
C ASP A 19 5.85 3.01 -27.81
N ASN A 20 5.78 4.23 -27.28
CA ASN A 20 6.29 5.45 -27.93
C ASN A 20 7.77 5.74 -27.59
N GLY A 21 8.48 4.80 -26.97
CA GLY A 21 9.90 4.94 -26.63
C GLY A 21 10.18 5.84 -25.42
N ILE A 22 9.16 6.23 -24.66
CA ILE A 22 9.28 7.05 -23.45
C ILE A 22 9.33 6.11 -22.24
N VAL A 23 10.51 6.00 -21.61
CA VAL A 23 10.73 5.20 -20.40
C VAL A 23 11.23 6.11 -19.29
N ARG A 24 10.48 6.20 -18.18
CA ARG A 24 10.75 7.10 -17.05
C ARG A 24 11.87 6.62 -16.12
N GLY A 25 12.26 5.35 -16.21
CA GLY A 25 13.34 4.77 -15.41
C GLY A 25 13.22 3.26 -15.24
N THR A 26 14.03 2.70 -14.33
CA THR A 26 14.03 1.25 -14.02
C THR A 26 12.73 0.76 -13.39
N LEU A 27 11.90 1.67 -12.86
CA LEU A 27 10.62 1.35 -12.25
C LEU A 27 9.42 1.62 -13.18
N HIS A 28 9.65 1.95 -14.46
CA HIS A 28 8.57 2.23 -15.42
C HIS A 28 7.62 1.04 -15.57
N GLY A 29 6.36 1.23 -15.21
CA GLY A 29 5.31 0.20 -15.24
C GLY A 29 5.38 -0.80 -14.08
N ILE A 30 6.34 -0.69 -13.16
CA ILE A 30 6.50 -1.67 -12.08
C ILE A 30 5.42 -1.45 -11.00
N PRO A 31 4.58 -2.47 -10.70
CA PRO A 31 3.56 -2.36 -9.68
C PRO A 31 4.15 -2.38 -8.27
N PHE A 32 3.60 -1.57 -7.37
CA PHE A 32 3.95 -1.58 -5.96
C PHE A 32 2.73 -1.34 -5.06
N LEU A 33 2.90 -1.65 -3.77
CA LEU A 33 1.93 -1.41 -2.70
C LEU A 33 2.57 -0.55 -1.62
N VAL A 34 1.77 0.25 -0.92
CA VAL A 34 2.23 1.02 0.25
C VAL A 34 1.49 0.62 1.52
N LYS A 35 2.15 0.76 2.67
CA LYS A 35 1.49 0.62 3.97
C LYS A 35 0.44 1.72 4.14
N ASP A 36 -0.71 1.41 4.74
CA ASP A 36 -1.84 2.35 4.92
C ASP A 36 -1.57 3.55 5.86
N THR A 37 -0.34 3.73 6.33
CA THR A 37 0.17 4.94 7.00
C THR A 37 0.81 5.94 6.03
N ILE A 38 1.12 5.51 4.80
CA ILE A 38 1.80 6.32 3.79
C ILE A 38 0.75 7.09 2.99
N ALA A 39 0.88 8.41 3.00
CA ALA A 39 0.01 9.33 2.27
C ALA A 39 0.13 9.12 0.75
N THR A 40 -1.02 9.04 0.07
CA THR A 40 -1.11 8.95 -1.39
C THR A 40 -2.29 9.82 -1.86
N LYS A 41 -2.07 10.70 -2.82
CA LYS A 41 -3.09 11.57 -3.43
C LYS A 41 -3.86 10.82 -4.52
N ASP A 42 -4.41 9.67 -4.14
CA ASP A 42 -5.25 8.82 -4.99
C ASP A 42 -6.68 8.83 -4.46
N ARG A 43 -7.58 8.15 -5.17
CA ARG A 43 -8.92 7.83 -4.69
C ARG A 43 -8.90 6.72 -3.63
N MET A 44 -8.02 6.87 -2.65
CA MET A 44 -7.79 5.95 -1.55
C MET A 44 -7.63 6.72 -0.24
N GLU A 45 -8.01 6.07 0.86
CA GLU A 45 -7.93 6.63 2.21
C GLU A 45 -6.56 6.30 2.82
N THR A 46 -6.05 7.15 3.72
CA THR A 46 -4.88 6.84 4.55
C THR A 46 -5.31 6.82 6.01
N THR A 47 -5.42 5.62 6.59
CA THR A 47 -6.18 5.43 7.85
C THR A 47 -5.35 4.89 9.01
N ALA A 48 -4.09 4.50 8.78
CA ALA A 48 -3.28 3.77 9.76
C ALA A 48 -3.98 2.52 10.35
N GLY A 49 -4.91 1.93 9.58
CA GLY A 49 -5.74 0.80 9.98
C GLY A 49 -6.91 1.15 10.92
N SER A 50 -7.07 2.42 11.31
CA SER A 50 -8.06 2.85 12.31
C SER A 50 -9.37 3.30 11.70
N TRP A 51 -10.49 2.95 12.35
CA TRP A 51 -11.81 3.48 12.00
C TRP A 51 -11.95 4.99 12.21
N ALA A 52 -11.16 5.58 13.11
CA ALA A 52 -11.20 7.02 13.36
C ALA A 52 -10.80 7.86 12.13
N LEU A 53 -10.12 7.24 11.16
CA LEU A 53 -9.64 7.89 9.94
C LEU A 53 -10.35 7.37 8.68
N LEU A 54 -11.50 6.69 8.79
CA LEU A 54 -12.32 6.39 7.62
C LEU A 54 -12.73 7.70 6.92
N GLY A 55 -12.67 7.72 5.59
CA GLY A 55 -12.85 8.93 4.79
C GLY A 55 -11.64 9.87 4.75
N SER A 56 -10.54 9.57 5.44
CA SER A 56 -9.32 10.40 5.42
C SER A 56 -8.61 10.31 4.07
N VAL A 57 -8.91 11.26 3.18
CA VAL A 57 -8.22 11.45 1.89
C VAL A 57 -7.23 12.60 2.03
N VAL A 58 -5.96 12.31 1.75
CA VAL A 58 -4.86 13.27 1.92
C VAL A 58 -4.69 14.16 0.69
N GLN A 59 -4.20 15.38 0.89
CA GLN A 59 -4.08 16.38 -0.18
C GLN A 59 -2.84 16.16 -1.08
N HIS A 60 -1.84 15.44 -0.59
CA HIS A 60 -0.55 15.26 -1.25
C HIS A 60 -0.02 13.84 -1.04
N ASP A 61 0.80 13.38 -1.98
CA ASP A 61 1.61 12.18 -1.83
C ASP A 61 2.66 12.39 -0.73
N ALA A 62 2.99 11.30 -0.02
CA ALA A 62 4.26 11.26 0.70
C ALA A 62 5.41 11.39 -0.30
N HIS A 63 6.51 12.03 0.10
CA HIS A 63 7.64 12.31 -0.80
C HIS A 63 8.19 11.05 -1.50
N VAL A 64 8.24 9.91 -0.81
CA VAL A 64 8.66 8.63 -1.41
C VAL A 64 7.70 8.14 -2.50
N VAL A 65 6.39 8.35 -2.34
CA VAL A 65 5.38 7.97 -3.33
C VAL A 65 5.49 8.86 -4.56
N HIS A 66 5.70 10.16 -4.35
CA HIS A 66 5.96 11.10 -5.43
C HIS A 66 7.17 10.64 -6.27
N ASN A 67 8.30 10.32 -5.64
CA ASN A 67 9.50 9.86 -6.34
C ASN A 67 9.28 8.54 -7.10
N LEU A 68 8.49 7.61 -6.53
CA LEU A 68 8.12 6.35 -7.21
C LEU A 68 7.26 6.62 -8.46
N ARG A 69 6.34 7.58 -8.40
CA ARG A 69 5.53 7.99 -9.56
C ARG A 69 6.36 8.66 -10.65
N GLU A 70 7.28 9.54 -10.28
CA GLU A 70 8.20 10.16 -11.22
C GLU A 70 9.07 9.11 -11.93
N ALA A 71 9.46 8.05 -11.22
CA ALA A 71 10.16 6.90 -11.79
C ALA A 71 9.27 5.96 -12.64
N GLY A 72 7.98 6.26 -12.76
CA GLY A 72 7.01 5.50 -13.55
C GLY A 72 6.42 4.27 -12.86
N ALA A 73 6.50 4.15 -11.54
CA ALA A 73 5.92 3.01 -10.81
C ALA A 73 4.39 3.11 -10.69
N VAL A 74 3.71 1.96 -10.63
CA VAL A 74 2.24 1.87 -10.56
C VAL A 74 1.80 1.49 -9.15
N LEU A 75 1.13 2.40 -8.45
CA LEU A 75 0.57 2.10 -7.14
C LEU A 75 -0.69 1.25 -7.27
N LEU A 76 -0.62 -0.03 -6.89
CA LEU A 76 -1.75 -0.96 -6.88
C LEU A 76 -2.72 -0.71 -5.73
N GLY A 77 -2.26 -0.16 -4.61
CA GLY A 77 -3.09 0.03 -3.44
C GLY A 77 -2.35 0.09 -2.11
N LYS A 78 -3.11 -0.02 -1.03
CA LYS A 78 -2.65 0.06 0.35
C LYS A 78 -2.78 -1.27 1.09
N THR A 79 -1.70 -1.70 1.72
CA THR A 79 -1.63 -2.91 2.54
C THR A 79 -2.13 -2.65 3.96
N THR A 80 -2.70 -3.69 4.58
CA THR A 80 -3.03 -3.66 6.01
C THR A 80 -1.75 -3.61 6.88
N LEU A 81 -1.93 -3.30 8.16
CA LEU A 81 -0.88 -3.15 9.17
C LEU A 81 -1.41 -3.50 10.56
N THR A 82 -0.53 -3.57 11.56
CA THR A 82 -0.96 -3.41 12.95
C THR A 82 -1.45 -1.98 13.16
N GLU A 83 -2.66 -1.81 13.69
CA GLU A 83 -3.31 -0.50 13.90
C GLU A 83 -2.40 0.52 14.60
N TRP A 84 -2.43 1.78 14.15
CA TRP A 84 -1.56 2.87 14.62
C TRP A 84 -0.07 2.52 14.61
N ALA A 85 0.34 1.74 13.62
CA ALA A 85 1.72 1.31 13.46
C ALA A 85 2.30 0.69 14.74
N ASP A 86 1.48 -0.10 15.45
CA ASP A 86 1.83 -0.79 16.71
C ASP A 86 1.73 0.04 17.99
N MET A 87 1.43 1.34 17.90
CA MET A 87 1.53 2.29 19.01
C MET A 87 0.19 2.54 19.71
N ARG A 88 -0.69 1.53 19.73
CA ARG A 88 -2.06 1.67 20.28
C ARG A 88 -2.24 1.05 21.67
N SER A 89 -1.62 -0.09 21.92
CA SER A 89 -1.82 -0.90 23.13
C SER A 89 -0.64 -1.84 23.34
N ASN A 90 -0.31 -2.14 24.60
CA ASN A 90 0.67 -3.16 24.98
C ASN A 90 0.15 -4.58 24.73
N ASP A 91 -1.17 -4.77 24.75
CA ASP A 91 -1.83 -6.02 24.37
C ASP A 91 -2.44 -5.86 22.98
N ARG A 92 -1.81 -6.49 21.99
CA ARG A 92 -2.11 -6.30 20.57
C ARG A 92 -1.88 -7.60 19.79
N SER A 93 -2.66 -7.78 18.72
CA SER A 93 -2.38 -8.80 17.71
C SER A 93 -1.57 -8.18 16.57
N SER A 94 -0.35 -8.68 16.34
CA SER A 94 0.49 -8.27 15.21
C SER A 94 -0.24 -8.50 13.88
N GLY A 95 -0.33 -7.44 13.08
CA GLY A 95 -1.00 -7.43 11.79
C GLY A 95 -2.52 -7.30 11.82
N TYR A 96 -3.12 -7.08 12.98
CA TYR A 96 -4.53 -6.72 13.11
C TYR A 96 -4.74 -5.19 13.06
N SER A 97 -5.78 -4.77 12.33
CA SER A 97 -6.37 -3.44 12.47
C SER A 97 -7.88 -3.47 12.32
N ALA A 98 -8.59 -2.51 12.93
CA ALA A 98 -10.05 -2.50 12.89
C ALA A 98 -10.58 -2.38 11.45
N ARG A 99 -9.92 -1.58 10.60
CA ARG A 99 -10.28 -1.44 9.18
C ARG A 99 -9.81 -2.63 8.33
N GLY A 100 -8.60 -3.14 8.59
CA GLY A 100 -7.93 -4.09 7.71
C GLY A 100 -8.11 -5.56 8.08
N GLY A 101 -8.73 -5.85 9.24
CA GLY A 101 -8.79 -7.19 9.80
C GLY A 101 -7.41 -7.74 10.16
N GLN A 102 -7.32 -9.07 10.33
CA GLN A 102 -6.08 -9.77 10.64
C GLN A 102 -5.32 -10.16 9.36
N CYS A 103 -4.15 -9.57 9.16
CA CYS A 103 -3.17 -10.09 8.19
C CYS A 103 -2.70 -11.49 8.62
N ARG A 104 -2.48 -12.40 7.67
CA ARG A 104 -1.98 -13.76 7.94
C ARG A 104 -0.60 -13.95 7.31
N ASN A 105 0.24 -14.74 7.96
CA ASN A 105 1.56 -15.09 7.42
C ASN A 105 1.38 -16.02 6.21
N PRO A 106 1.90 -15.68 5.02
CA PRO A 106 1.67 -16.49 3.81
C PRO A 106 2.34 -17.87 3.85
N TYR A 107 3.37 -18.07 4.69
CA TYR A 107 4.01 -19.38 4.86
C TYR A 107 3.21 -20.32 5.79
N ASN A 108 2.50 -19.76 6.76
CA ASN A 108 1.62 -20.51 7.65
C ASN A 108 0.54 -19.59 8.23
N LEU A 109 -0.72 -19.79 7.82
CA LEU A 109 -1.84 -18.92 8.19
C LEU A 109 -2.20 -18.95 9.69
N THR A 110 -1.64 -19.89 10.48
CA THR A 110 -1.88 -20.00 11.92
C THR A 110 -0.85 -19.24 12.76
N VAL A 111 0.24 -18.74 12.17
CA VAL A 111 1.26 -17.96 12.90
C VAL A 111 1.17 -16.47 12.58
N SER A 112 1.74 -15.67 13.47
CA SER A 112 1.80 -14.22 13.34
C SER A 112 2.53 -13.79 12.05
N PRO A 113 2.02 -12.80 11.29
CA PRO A 113 2.75 -12.15 10.20
C PRO A 113 3.79 -11.14 10.70
N GLN A 114 3.94 -10.99 12.04
CA GLN A 114 4.66 -9.89 12.69
C GLN A 114 4.13 -8.51 12.26
N GLY A 115 4.88 -7.44 12.49
CA GLY A 115 4.38 -6.10 12.25
C GLY A 115 5.36 -4.97 12.54
N SER A 116 4.91 -3.71 12.45
CA SER A 116 3.55 -3.33 12.03
C SER A 116 3.33 -3.36 10.52
N SER A 117 4.37 -3.52 9.69
CA SER A 117 4.27 -3.59 8.22
C SER A 117 3.83 -4.97 7.70
N SER A 118 2.86 -5.59 8.37
CA SER A 118 2.42 -6.97 8.14
C SER A 118 1.93 -7.21 6.71
N GLY A 119 1.00 -6.38 6.22
CA GLY A 119 0.43 -6.55 4.89
C GLY A 119 1.44 -6.30 3.77
N SER A 120 2.40 -5.39 3.96
CA SER A 120 3.47 -5.17 2.97
C SER A 120 4.37 -6.39 2.85
N ALA A 121 4.79 -6.98 3.98
CA ALA A 121 5.59 -8.20 3.97
C ALA A 121 4.83 -9.38 3.36
N ALA A 122 3.57 -9.58 3.78
CA ALA A 122 2.74 -10.66 3.28
C ALA A 122 2.45 -10.54 1.77
N ALA A 123 2.18 -9.32 1.28
CA ALA A 123 1.87 -9.11 -0.13
C ALA A 123 3.04 -9.43 -1.07
N VAL A 124 4.27 -9.14 -0.66
CA VAL A 124 5.46 -9.49 -1.45
C VAL A 124 5.73 -11.00 -1.39
N ALA A 125 5.60 -11.61 -0.20
CA ALA A 125 5.93 -13.04 0.01
C ALA A 125 4.89 -14.03 -0.55
N ALA A 126 3.71 -13.57 -0.98
CA ALA A 126 2.60 -14.42 -1.42
C ALA A 126 2.51 -14.61 -2.95
N ASN A 127 3.59 -14.35 -3.70
CA ASN A 127 3.66 -14.53 -5.16
C ASN A 127 4.48 -15.77 -5.53
#